data_AF-A0A1L3THB1-F1
#
_entry.id   AF-A0A1L3THB1-F1
#
_cell.length_a   1.000
_cell.length_b   1.000
_cell.length_c   1.000
_cell.angle_alpha   90.00
_cell.angle_beta   90.00
_cell.angle_gamma   90.00
#
_symmetry.space_group_name_H-M   'P 1'
#
loop_
_entity.id
_entity.type
_entity.pdbx_description
1 polymer ?
#
loop_
_entity_poly.entity_id
_entity_poly.type
_entity_poly.pdbx_seq_one_letter_code
_entity_poly.pdbx_strand_id
1 'polypeptide(L)'
;INRESASMGNHNQPTYKLMKASMAFFISSELMLFMCMFWNFYHLSFDSHVAVFGNWPPNSMNFTNPYTMPIYGTILLISSSFMASKVHKELSESESNHKSTSKNIFKSIILGFMFIDMQITEYTQSNSALTTFNQNPFSSIFFMTTGLHGSHVFV
;
A
#
# COMPACT_ATOMS: atom_id res chain seq x y z
N ILE A 1 -23.31 3.31 8.51
CA ILE A 1 -22.57 4.19 9.44
C ILE A 1 -23.21 5.58 9.53
N ASN A 2 -23.17 6.44 8.49
CA ASN A 2 -23.62 7.84 8.60
C ASN A 2 -25.03 8.08 9.18
N ARG A 3 -26.01 7.23 8.85
CA ARG A 3 -27.36 7.33 9.44
C ARG A 3 -27.35 7.05 10.95
N GLU A 4 -26.76 5.93 11.35
CA GLU A 4 -26.74 5.48 12.75
C GLU A 4 -25.83 6.32 13.63
N SER A 5 -24.70 6.77 13.09
CA SER A 5 -23.75 7.61 13.83
C SER A 5 -24.18 9.08 13.84
N ALA A 6 -24.20 9.75 12.67
CA ALA A 6 -24.34 11.19 12.58
C ALA A 6 -25.80 11.66 12.70
N SER A 7 -26.76 10.92 12.12
CA SER A 7 -28.17 11.36 12.16
C SER A 7 -28.96 10.84 13.37
N MET A 8 -28.64 9.65 13.88
CA MET A 8 -29.36 9.04 15.01
C MET A 8 -28.58 9.06 16.33
N GLY A 9 -27.27 9.33 16.31
CA GLY A 9 -26.46 9.44 17.53
C GLY A 9 -26.25 8.13 18.29
N ASN A 10 -26.44 6.98 17.65
CA ASN A 10 -26.41 5.66 18.31
C ASN A 10 -25.00 5.18 18.69
N HIS A 11 -23.95 5.92 18.31
CA HIS A 11 -22.58 5.56 18.62
C HIS A 11 -22.19 6.09 20.00
N ASN A 12 -22.36 5.26 21.03
CA ASN A 12 -21.95 5.55 22.40
C ASN A 12 -20.47 5.21 22.64
N GLN A 13 -19.91 5.61 23.79
CA GLN A 13 -18.53 5.26 24.16
C GLN A 13 -18.16 3.76 24.02
N PRO A 14 -18.99 2.78 24.43
CA PRO A 14 -18.67 1.37 24.22
C PRO A 14 -18.59 0.98 22.74
N THR A 15 -19.49 1.50 21.89
CA THR A 15 -19.46 1.19 20.45
C THR A 15 -18.23 1.80 19.78
N TYR A 16 -17.82 3.02 20.16
CA TYR A 16 -16.59 3.61 19.66
C TYR A 16 -15.35 2.80 20.06
N LYS A 17 -15.27 2.33 21.31
CA LYS A 17 -14.17 1.46 21.77
C LYS A 17 -14.13 0.15 20.96
N LEU A 18 -15.29 -0.47 20.74
CA LEU A 18 -15.40 -1.68 19.93
C LEU A 18 -14.97 -1.44 18.49
N MET A 19 -15.42 -0.36 17.84
CA MET A 19 -15.04 -0.03 16.46
C MET A 19 -13.53 0.22 16.30
N LYS A 20 -12.90 0.87 17.30
CA LYS A 20 -11.44 1.04 17.31
C LYS A 20 -10.71 -0.31 17.44
N ALA A 21 -11.18 -1.18 18.34
CA ALA A 21 -10.61 -2.51 18.49
C ALA A 21 -10.81 -3.38 17.24
N SER A 22 -11.99 -3.35 16.61
CA SER A 22 -12.27 -4.11 15.39
C SER A 22 -11.41 -3.65 14.22
N MET A 23 -11.21 -2.33 14.07
CA MET A 23 -10.30 -1.80 13.04
C MET A 23 -8.86 -2.25 13.29
N ALA A 24 -8.40 -2.26 14.54
CA ALA A 24 -7.07 -2.76 14.88
C ALA A 24 -6.91 -4.26 14.56
N PHE A 25 -7.91 -5.09 14.88
CA PHE A 25 -7.90 -6.51 14.53
C PHE A 25 -7.92 -6.73 13.01
N PHE A 26 -8.73 -5.97 12.28
CA PHE A 26 -8.76 -6.02 10.82
C PHE A 26 -7.40 -5.66 10.20
N ILE A 27 -6.77 -4.57 10.64
CA ILE A 27 -5.41 -4.20 10.20
C ILE A 27 -4.41 -5.29 10.56
N SER A 28 -4.53 -5.90 11.74
CA SER A 28 -3.63 -6.98 12.16
C SER A 28 -3.77 -8.22 11.28
N SER A 29 -4.98 -8.56 10.81
CA SER A 29 -5.17 -9.69 9.88
C SER A 29 -4.57 -9.41 8.50
N GLU A 30 -4.70 -8.18 7.98
CA GLU A 30 -4.05 -7.81 6.71
C GLU A 30 -2.52 -7.82 6.83
N LEU A 31 -1.97 -7.37 7.97
CA LEU A 31 -0.54 -7.47 8.23
C LEU A 31 -0.05 -8.92 8.20
N MET A 32 -0.78 -9.85 8.81
CA MET A 32 -0.43 -11.28 8.77
C MET A 32 -0.46 -11.83 7.35
N LEU A 33 -1.41 -11.39 6.52
CA LEU A 33 -1.48 -11.75 5.11
C LEU A 33 -0.23 -11.27 4.34
N PHE A 34 0.24 -10.04 4.55
CA PHE A 34 1.50 -9.57 3.97
C PHE A 34 2.72 -10.35 4.50
N MET A 35 2.75 -10.67 5.79
CA MET A 35 3.83 -11.46 6.40
C MET A 35 3.97 -12.84 5.75
N CYS A 36 2.86 -13.51 5.41
CA CYS A 36 2.90 -14.78 4.68
C CYS A 36 3.52 -14.63 3.29
N MET A 37 3.23 -13.54 2.57
CA MET A 37 3.83 -13.32 1.25
C MET A 37 5.31 -12.95 1.33
N PHE A 38 5.71 -12.11 2.29
CA PHE A 38 7.13 -11.82 2.52
C PHE A 38 7.89 -13.07 2.95
N TRP A 39 7.30 -13.91 3.80
CA TRP A 39 7.87 -15.20 4.15
C TRP A 39 8.11 -16.06 2.91
N ASN A 40 7.14 -16.15 2.00
CA ASN A 40 7.30 -16.88 0.74
C ASN A 40 8.44 -16.29 -0.12
N PHE A 41 8.51 -14.96 -0.26
CA PHE A 41 9.62 -14.30 -0.96
C PHE A 41 10.99 -14.68 -0.38
N TYR A 42 11.14 -14.62 0.95
CA TYR A 42 12.40 -14.97 1.61
C TYR A 42 12.72 -16.46 1.49
N HIS A 43 11.72 -17.32 1.64
CA HIS A 43 11.88 -18.76 1.49
C HIS A 43 12.42 -19.10 0.10
N LEU A 44 11.84 -18.53 -0.96
CA LEU A 44 12.31 -18.71 -2.34
C LEU A 44 13.71 -18.11 -2.57
N SER A 45 14.05 -17.01 -1.89
CA SER A 45 15.37 -16.39 -2.01
C SER A 45 16.50 -17.24 -1.41
N PHE A 46 16.19 -18.07 -0.41
CA PHE A 46 17.15 -18.97 0.23
C PHE A 46 17.19 -20.36 -0.41
N ASP A 47 16.21 -20.70 -1.26
CA ASP A 47 16.17 -21.98 -1.94
C ASP A 47 17.14 -22.02 -3.13
N SER A 48 18.16 -22.88 -3.05
CA SER A 48 19.16 -23.07 -4.09
C SER A 48 18.61 -23.72 -5.36
N HIS A 49 17.43 -24.34 -5.31
CA HIS A 49 16.74 -24.85 -6.49
C HIS A 49 16.09 -23.75 -7.34
N VAL A 50 15.75 -22.62 -6.72
CA VAL A 50 15.08 -21.49 -7.37
C VAL A 50 16.07 -20.36 -7.68
N ALA A 51 17.02 -20.09 -6.77
CA ALA A 51 18.09 -19.14 -6.99
C ALA A 51 19.14 -19.72 -7.94
N VAL A 52 19.08 -19.34 -9.23
CA VAL A 52 20.02 -19.83 -10.25
C VAL A 52 21.44 -19.37 -9.90
N PHE A 53 22.33 -20.33 -9.58
CA PHE A 53 23.70 -20.08 -9.10
C PHE A 53 23.80 -19.23 -7.82
N GLY A 54 22.77 -19.25 -6.96
CA GLY A 54 22.74 -18.45 -5.72
C GLY A 54 22.37 -16.98 -5.94
N ASN A 55 21.96 -16.59 -7.16
CA ASN A 55 21.49 -15.24 -7.44
C ASN A 55 19.95 -15.17 -7.38
N TRP A 56 19.46 -14.29 -6.50
CA TRP A 56 18.06 -13.90 -6.37
C TRP A 56 17.96 -12.38 -6.46
N PRO A 57 17.24 -11.81 -7.45
CA PRO A 57 16.55 -12.48 -8.56
C PRO A 57 17.50 -13.17 -9.57
N PRO A 58 17.04 -14.22 -10.27
CA PRO A 58 17.77 -14.86 -11.36
C PRO A 58 18.30 -13.86 -12.40
N ASN A 59 19.58 -13.99 -12.80
CA ASN A 59 20.29 -13.07 -13.71
C ASN A 59 19.64 -12.87 -15.08
N SER A 60 18.68 -13.70 -15.47
CA SER A 60 17.96 -13.59 -16.74
C SER A 60 16.88 -12.51 -16.75
N MET A 61 16.62 -11.85 -15.61
CA MET A 61 15.58 -10.82 -15.50
C MET A 61 16.16 -9.41 -15.57
N ASN A 62 15.72 -8.65 -16.58
CA ASN A 62 15.94 -7.21 -16.64
C ASN A 62 14.93 -6.52 -15.73
N PHE A 63 15.29 -6.36 -14.46
CA PHE A 63 14.41 -5.71 -13.48
C PHE A 63 14.58 -4.19 -13.47
N THR A 64 13.52 -3.48 -13.09
CA THR A 64 13.53 -2.02 -12.95
C THR A 64 14.53 -1.62 -11.87
N ASN A 65 15.32 -0.57 -12.13
CA ASN A 65 16.27 -0.07 -11.15
C ASN A 65 15.49 0.42 -9.90
N PRO A 66 15.75 -0.12 -8.70
CA PRO A 66 15.01 0.27 -7.49
C PRO A 66 15.17 1.76 -7.16
N TYR A 67 16.25 2.39 -7.62
CA TYR A 67 16.53 3.80 -7.37
C TYR A 67 15.84 4.77 -8.34
N THR A 68 15.13 4.27 -9.36
CA THR A 68 14.41 5.14 -10.30
C THR A 68 12.94 5.23 -9.90
N MET A 69 12.09 4.37 -10.46
CA MET A 69 10.64 4.42 -10.24
C MET A 69 10.31 4.14 -8.77
N PRO A 70 10.73 3.03 -8.14
CA PRO A 70 10.23 2.68 -6.80
C PRO A 70 10.47 3.77 -5.73
N ILE A 71 11.60 4.48 -5.77
CA ILE A 71 11.86 5.60 -4.85
C ILE A 71 10.85 6.73 -5.00
N TYR A 72 10.50 7.16 -6.21
CA TYR A 72 9.48 8.20 -6.37
C TYR A 72 8.13 7.76 -5.79
N GLY A 73 7.79 6.47 -5.90
CA GLY A 73 6.57 5.91 -5.30
C GLY A 73 6.58 6.02 -3.79
N THR A 74 7.71 5.72 -3.15
CA THR A 74 7.86 5.89 -1.69
C THR A 74 7.73 7.35 -1.27
N ILE A 75 8.30 8.29 -2.02
CA ILE A 75 8.19 9.73 -1.74
C ILE A 75 6.73 10.18 -1.84
N LEU A 76 5.98 9.71 -2.84
CA LEU A 76 4.56 10.00 -2.99
C LEU A 76 3.75 9.54 -1.78
N LEU A 77 3.91 8.28 -1.33
CA LEU A 77 3.18 7.75 -0.18
C LEU A 77 3.58 8.42 1.15
N ILE A 78 4.87 8.72 1.35
CA ILE A 78 5.31 9.46 2.54
C ILE A 78 4.69 10.87 2.53
N SER A 79 4.70 11.56 1.39
CA SER A 79 4.10 12.88 1.27
C SER A 79 2.59 12.88 1.49
N SER A 80 1.86 11.85 1.02
CA SER A 80 0.42 11.72 1.22
C SER A 80 0.08 11.48 2.70
N SER A 81 0.90 10.69 3.41
CA SER A 81 0.76 10.43 4.85
C SER A 81 0.99 11.69 5.70
N PHE A 82 1.94 12.55 5.29
CA PHE A 82 2.17 13.84 5.94
C PHE A 82 0.96 14.77 5.78
N MET A 83 0.36 14.82 4.58
CA MET A 83 -0.85 15.61 4.35
C MET A 83 -2.03 15.11 5.19
N ALA A 84 -2.22 13.80 5.30
CA ALA A 84 -3.26 13.20 6.15
C ALA A 84 -3.04 13.49 7.64
N SER A 85 -1.78 13.40 8.10
CA SER A 85 -1.41 13.73 9.48
C SER A 85 -1.69 15.20 9.82
N LYS A 86 -1.45 16.11 8.86
CA LYS A 86 -1.78 17.53 9.00
C LYS A 86 -3.29 17.75 9.13
N VAL A 87 -4.10 17.05 8.32
CA VAL A 87 -5.57 17.09 8.42
C VAL A 87 -6.04 16.61 9.80
N HIS A 88 -5.46 15.52 10.32
CA HIS A 88 -5.80 15.01 11.64
C HIS A 88 -5.56 16.08 12.73
N LYS A 89 -4.40 16.74 12.68
CA LYS A 89 -4.08 17.84 13.60
C LYS A 89 -5.07 19.01 13.47
N GLU A 90 -5.32 19.48 12.25
CA GLU A 90 -6.26 20.59 11.97
C GLU A 90 -7.71 20.29 12.42
N LEU A 91 -8.14 19.02 12.39
CA LEU A 91 -9.48 18.61 12.87
C LEU A 91 -9.54 18.42 14.39
N SER A 92 -8.40 18.14 15.04
CA SER A 92 -8.32 18.00 16.50
C SER A 92 -8.26 19.34 17.23
N GLU A 93 -7.84 20.40 16.54
CA GLU A 93 -7.81 21.77 17.05
C GLU A 93 -9.19 22.43 16.96
N SER A 94 -9.55 23.28 17.92
CA SER A 94 -10.89 23.88 18.04
C SER A 94 -11.25 24.86 16.92
N GLU A 95 -10.26 25.41 16.21
CA GLU A 95 -10.45 26.32 15.07
C GLU A 95 -10.17 25.61 13.74
N SER A 96 -10.91 24.53 13.46
CA SER A 96 -10.70 23.78 12.23
C SER A 96 -11.09 24.62 11.01
N ASN A 97 -10.11 24.95 10.16
CA ASN A 97 -10.38 25.58 8.87
C ASN A 97 -10.84 24.52 7.85
N HIS A 98 -12.16 24.40 7.66
CA HIS A 98 -12.77 23.43 6.74
C HIS A 98 -12.22 23.49 5.30
N LYS A 99 -11.83 24.68 4.82
CA LYS A 99 -11.24 24.84 3.48
C LYS A 99 -9.83 24.25 3.40
N SER A 100 -9.02 24.42 4.46
CA SER A 100 -7.66 23.85 4.54
C SER A 100 -7.70 22.33 4.62
N THR A 101 -8.54 21.79 5.51
CA THR A 101 -8.67 20.34 5.72
C THR A 101 -9.14 19.64 4.44
N SER A 102 -10.19 20.14 3.79
CA SER A 102 -10.67 19.59 2.51
C SER A 102 -9.59 19.62 1.42
N LYS A 103 -8.83 20.72 1.31
CA LYS A 103 -7.73 20.84 0.34
C LYS A 103 -6.60 19.84 0.61
N ASN A 104 -6.24 19.62 1.87
CA ASN A 104 -5.16 18.71 2.25
C ASN A 104 -5.58 17.23 2.07
N ILE A 105 -6.83 16.88 2.38
CA ILE A 105 -7.40 15.55 2.06
C ILE A 105 -7.35 15.31 0.55
N PHE A 106 -7.83 16.27 -0.25
CA PHE A 106 -7.84 16.15 -1.70
C PHE A 106 -6.44 15.96 -2.28
N LYS A 107 -5.44 16.69 -1.79
CA LYS A 107 -4.04 16.47 -2.16
C LYS A 107 -3.53 15.08 -1.80
N SER A 108 -3.86 14.57 -0.62
CA SER A 108 -3.47 13.22 -0.19
C SER A 108 -4.03 12.15 -1.14
N ILE A 109 -5.30 12.28 -1.54
CA ILE A 109 -5.96 11.40 -2.51
C ILE A 109 -5.27 11.46 -3.89
N ILE A 110 -4.96 12.67 -4.39
CA ILE A 110 -4.26 12.83 -5.68
C ILE A 110 -2.90 12.13 -5.66
N LEU A 111 -2.15 12.26 -4.58
CA LEU A 111 -0.84 11.60 -4.43
C LEU A 111 -0.97 10.07 -4.45
N GLY A 112 -2.05 9.52 -3.88
CA GLY A 112 -2.40 8.10 -3.99
C GLY A 112 -2.70 7.66 -5.42
N PHE A 113 -3.48 8.45 -6.17
CA PHE A 113 -3.72 8.16 -7.59
C PHE A 113 -2.46 8.25 -8.44
N MET A 114 -1.58 9.22 -8.18
CA MET A 114 -0.28 9.31 -8.85
C MET A 114 0.59 8.08 -8.57
N PHE A 115 0.55 7.54 -7.35
CA PHE A 115 1.22 6.29 -7.03
C PHE A 115 0.65 5.10 -7.81
N ILE A 116 -0.68 4.99 -7.94
CA ILE A 116 -1.31 3.90 -8.70
C ILE A 116 -0.97 3.98 -10.19
N ASP A 117 -1.06 5.16 -10.80
CA ASP A 117 -0.68 5.39 -12.20
C ASP A 117 0.77 4.94 -12.45
N MET A 118 1.66 5.35 -11.55
CA MET A 118 3.05 4.95 -11.54
C MET A 118 3.24 3.42 -11.39
N GLN A 119 2.49 2.76 -10.50
CA GLN A 119 2.53 1.30 -10.36
C GLN A 119 2.08 0.60 -11.64
N ILE A 120 1.09 1.15 -12.36
CA ILE A 120 0.65 0.63 -13.67
C ILE A 120 1.76 0.81 -14.71
N THR A 121 2.44 1.96 -14.73
CA THR A 121 3.57 2.17 -15.66
C THR A 121 4.71 1.20 -15.39
N GLU A 122 5.03 0.92 -14.12
CA GLU A 122 6.01 -0.10 -13.75
C GLU A 122 5.60 -1.49 -14.26
N TYR A 123 4.33 -1.86 -14.12
CA TYR A 123 3.83 -3.17 -14.59
C TYR A 123 3.81 -3.31 -16.11
N THR A 124 3.50 -2.24 -16.83
CA THR A 124 3.54 -2.26 -18.30
C THR A 124 4.98 -2.35 -18.81
N GLN A 125 5.92 -1.65 -18.16
CA GLN A 125 7.34 -1.74 -18.47
C GLN A 125 7.91 -3.14 -18.14
N SER A 126 7.59 -3.71 -16.98
CA SER A 126 8.06 -5.04 -16.59
C SER A 126 7.50 -6.15 -17.50
N ASN A 127 6.22 -6.05 -17.90
CA ASN A 127 5.64 -6.97 -18.88
C ASN A 127 6.34 -6.87 -20.26
N SER A 128 6.70 -5.66 -20.69
CA SER A 128 7.46 -5.44 -21.93
C SER A 128 8.90 -5.98 -21.86
N ALA A 129 9.46 -6.10 -20.65
CA ALA A 129 10.79 -6.63 -20.39
C ALA A 129 10.84 -8.16 -20.19
N LEU A 130 9.77 -8.88 -20.59
CA LEU A 130 9.64 -10.33 -20.42
C LEU A 130 9.73 -10.75 -18.94
N THR A 131 9.15 -9.96 -18.03
CA THR A 131 8.82 -10.38 -16.67
C THR A 131 7.31 -10.32 -16.51
N THR A 132 6.60 -11.32 -17.03
CA THR A 132 5.14 -11.44 -16.93
C THR A 132 4.74 -12.27 -15.72
N PHE A 133 3.51 -12.04 -15.24
CA PHE A 133 2.91 -12.84 -14.19
C PHE A 133 2.96 -14.33 -14.55
N ASN A 134 3.48 -15.17 -13.65
CA ASN A 134 3.66 -16.62 -13.80
C ASN A 134 4.83 -17.12 -14.68
N GLN A 135 5.79 -16.27 -15.05
CA GLN A 135 6.99 -16.75 -15.76
C GLN A 135 7.99 -17.50 -14.87
N ASN A 136 8.14 -17.07 -13.62
CA ASN A 136 9.02 -17.70 -12.66
C ASN A 136 8.56 -17.39 -11.23
N PRO A 137 9.06 -18.11 -10.21
CA PRO A 137 8.64 -17.91 -8.82
C PRO A 137 8.85 -16.48 -8.32
N PHE A 138 9.93 -15.80 -8.74
CA PHE A 138 10.20 -14.40 -8.39
C PHE A 138 9.13 -13.45 -8.94
N SER A 139 8.83 -13.53 -10.23
CA SER A 139 7.82 -12.71 -10.90
C SER A 139 6.44 -12.91 -10.26
N SER A 140 6.06 -14.16 -9.99
CA SER A 140 4.80 -14.48 -9.33
C SER A 140 4.67 -13.84 -7.95
N ILE A 141 5.68 -14.00 -7.07
CA ILE A 141 5.61 -13.41 -5.73
C ILE A 141 5.73 -11.88 -5.77
N PHE A 142 6.51 -11.32 -6.70
CA PHE A 142 6.62 -9.89 -6.93
C PHE A 142 5.25 -9.28 -7.27
N PHE A 143 4.61 -9.71 -8.36
CA PHE A 143 3.31 -9.16 -8.77
C PHE A 143 2.19 -9.44 -7.77
N MET A 144 2.23 -10.57 -7.06
CA MET A 144 1.24 -10.88 -6.03
C MET A 144 1.35 -9.93 -4.83
N THR A 145 2.58 -9.70 -4.34
CA THR A 145 2.82 -8.79 -3.20
C THR A 145 2.55 -7.33 -3.55
N THR A 146 3.12 -6.84 -4.65
CA THR A 146 2.96 -5.44 -5.07
C THR A 146 1.57 -5.19 -5.62
N GLY A 147 0.93 -6.16 -6.26
CA GLY A 147 -0.44 -6.06 -6.76
C GLY A 147 -1.45 -5.96 -5.62
N LEU A 148 -1.30 -6.80 -4.59
CA LEU A 148 -2.14 -6.70 -3.39
C LEU A 148 -1.87 -5.41 -2.62
N HIS A 149 -0.63 -4.94 -2.53
CA HIS A 149 -0.35 -3.61 -1.99
C HIS A 149 -1.03 -2.50 -2.80
N GLY A 150 -0.95 -2.54 -4.14
CA GLY A 150 -1.61 -1.58 -5.01
C GLY A 150 -3.13 -1.55 -4.85
N SER A 151 -3.77 -2.73 -4.66
CA SER A 151 -5.20 -2.78 -4.35
C SER A 151 -5.52 -2.17 -2.99
N HIS A 152 -4.65 -2.32 -1.99
CA HIS A 152 -4.80 -1.66 -0.69
C HIS A 152 -4.67 -0.14 -0.75
N VAL A 153 -3.84 0.39 -1.66
CA VAL A 153 -3.73 1.84 -1.87
C VAL A 153 -4.98 2.41 -2.56
N PHE A 154 -5.64 1.61 -3.39
CA PHE A 154 -6.87 2.03 -4.08
C PHE A 154 -8.11 2.10 -3.17
N VAL A 155 -8.21 1.19 -2.20
CA VAL A 155 -9.33 1.10 -1.23
C VAL A 155 -9.24 2.21 -0.18
#